data_AF-A0AAJ6TNS0-F1
#
_entry.id   AF-A0AAJ6TNS0-F1
#
_cell.length_a   1.000
_cell.length_b   1.000
_cell.length_c   1.000
_cell.angle_alpha   90.00
_cell.angle_beta   90.00
_cell.angle_gamma   90.00
#
_symmetry.space_group_name_H-M   'P 1'
#
loop_
_entity.id
_entity.type
_entity.pdbx_description
1 polymer ?
#
loop_
_entity_poly.entity_id
_entity_poly.type
_entity_poly.pdbx_seq_one_letter_code
_entity_poly.pdbx_strand_id
1 'polypeptide(L)'
;MEDEPEKYQSHFSEYLKRGIDADGMEALYKKVHAAIRADPTAKKSEKQPSKEHKRYNLKKLTYEERKAKLVERLNALNSAADEEDDE
;
A
#
# COMPACT_ATOMS: atom_id res chain seq x y z
N MET A 1 34.21 15.14 11.78
CA MET A 1 32.80 15.27 11.32
C MET A 1 32.70 15.39 9.80
N GLU A 2 33.84 15.45 9.09
CA GLU A 2 33.93 15.58 7.62
C GLU A 2 34.12 14.25 6.86
N ASP A 3 34.31 13.11 7.52
CA ASP A 3 34.87 11.92 6.85
C ASP A 3 33.88 10.90 6.25
N GLU A 4 32.57 11.15 6.25
CA GLU A 4 31.63 10.25 5.56
C GLU A 4 30.57 11.05 4.77
N PRO A 5 30.93 11.62 3.61
CA PRO A 5 29.96 12.29 2.74
C PRO A 5 28.79 11.37 2.36
N GLU A 6 29.02 10.07 2.23
CA GLU A 6 27.98 9.07 1.98
C GLU A 6 26.99 8.94 3.16
N LYS A 7 27.47 9.02 4.40
CA LYS A 7 26.63 8.98 5.59
C LYS A 7 25.80 10.25 5.73
N TYR A 8 26.39 11.40 5.44
CA TYR A 8 25.66 12.66 5.43
C TYR A 8 24.56 12.65 4.35
N GLN A 9 24.89 12.22 3.13
CA GLN A 9 23.92 12.13 2.04
C GLN A 9 22.79 11.14 2.36
N SER A 10 23.09 9.98 2.96
CA SER A 10 22.06 9.01 3.33
C SER A 10 21.17 9.49 4.47
N HIS A 11 21.75 10.00 5.56
CA HIS A 11 21.01 10.48 6.74
C HIS A 11 20.19 11.74 6.47
N PHE A 12 20.72 12.66 5.67
CA PHE A 12 20.07 13.96 5.41
C PHE A 12 19.49 14.07 3.99
N SER A 13 19.34 12.94 3.27
CA SER A 13 18.80 12.91 1.91
C SER A 13 17.50 13.71 1.74
N GLU A 14 16.52 13.52 2.64
CA GLU A 14 15.25 14.26 2.59
C GLU A 14 15.38 15.74 2.97
N TYR A 15 16.32 16.09 3.84
CA TYR A 15 16.60 17.48 4.21
C TYR A 15 17.23 18.23 3.03
N LEU A 16 18.20 17.60 2.37
CA LEU A 16 18.83 18.11 1.15
C LEU A 16 17.81 18.29 0.02
N LYS A 17 16.93 17.29 -0.21
CA LYS A 17 15.85 17.40 -1.21
C LYS A 17 14.87 18.53 -0.92
N ARG A 18 14.62 18.84 0.36
CA ARG A 18 13.70 19.91 0.79
C ARG A 18 14.39 21.25 0.98
N GLY A 19 15.70 21.34 0.74
CA GLY A 19 16.48 22.57 0.93
C GLY A 19 16.52 23.04 2.39
N ILE A 20 16.46 22.10 3.34
CA ILE A 20 16.54 22.39 4.77
C ILE A 20 17.99 22.21 5.21
N ASP A 21 18.63 23.30 5.58
CA ASP A 21 19.98 23.36 6.10
C ASP A 21 20.01 23.34 7.64
N ALA A 22 21.21 23.17 8.22
CA ALA A 22 21.38 23.14 9.66
C ALA A 22 20.96 24.47 10.32
N ASP A 23 21.29 25.59 9.67
CA ASP A 23 21.03 26.93 10.20
C ASP A 23 19.52 27.28 10.17
N GLY A 24 18.77 26.79 9.19
CA GLY A 24 17.34 27.02 9.05
C GLY A 24 16.45 26.21 10.00
N MET A 25 17.00 25.18 10.66
CA MET A 25 16.21 24.26 11.51
C MET A 25 15.56 24.97 12.71
N GLU A 26 16.28 25.89 13.38
CA GLU A 26 15.73 26.61 14.53
C GLU A 26 14.55 27.51 14.13
N ALA A 27 14.71 28.25 13.03
CA ALA A 27 13.68 29.13 12.49
C ALA A 27 12.43 28.34 12.07
N LEU A 28 12.63 27.16 11.46
CA LEU A 28 11.56 26.24 11.07
C LEU A 28 10.74 25.81 12.30
N TYR A 29 11.38 25.33 13.37
CA TYR A 29 10.67 24.88 14.58
C TYR A 29 9.93 26.02 15.28
N LYS A 30 10.52 27.22 15.37
CA LYS A 30 9.85 28.39 15.93
C LYS A 30 8.56 28.74 15.16
N LYS A 31 8.63 28.73 13.82
CA LYS A 31 7.48 28.96 12.95
C LYS A 31 6.40 27.88 13.10
N VAL A 32 6.80 26.61 13.15
CA VAL A 32 5.88 25.47 13.35
C VAL A 32 5.16 25.57 14.69
N HIS A 33 5.88 25.84 15.77
CA HIS A 33 5.26 26.00 17.09
C HIS A 33 4.30 27.19 17.15
N ALA A 34 4.62 28.31 16.50
CA ALA A 34 3.69 29.44 16.40
C ALA A 34 2.41 29.06 15.65
N ALA A 35 2.52 28.33 14.54
CA ALA A 35 1.37 27.86 13.76
C ALA A 35 0.48 26.88 14.54
N ILE A 36 1.06 25.91 15.24
CA ILE A 36 0.30 24.93 16.04
C ILE A 36 -0.42 25.60 17.22
N ARG A 37 0.21 26.59 17.87
CA ARG A 37 -0.45 27.36 18.95
C ARG A 37 -1.60 28.21 18.44
N ALA A 38 -1.51 28.73 17.22
CA ALA A 38 -2.58 29.53 16.61
C ALA A 38 -3.78 28.67 16.21
N ASP A 39 -3.54 27.47 15.65
CA ASP A 39 -4.59 26.51 15.32
C ASP A 39 -4.21 25.10 15.80
N PRO A 40 -4.66 24.73 17.03
CA PRO A 40 -4.34 23.42 17.61
C PRO A 40 -5.22 22.30 17.04
N THR A 41 -6.15 22.60 16.12
CA THR A 41 -7.12 21.61 15.65
C THR A 41 -6.54 20.66 14.62
N ALA A 42 -6.82 19.36 14.75
CA ALA A 42 -6.39 18.37 13.78
C ALA A 42 -7.26 18.46 12.51
N LYS A 43 -6.66 18.87 11.39
CA LYS A 43 -7.34 18.89 10.11
C LYS A 43 -7.65 17.46 9.65
N LYS A 44 -8.94 17.15 9.55
CA LYS A 44 -9.41 15.87 8.99
C LYS A 44 -9.12 15.84 7.49
N SER A 45 -8.98 14.63 6.95
CA SER A 45 -8.82 14.48 5.50
C SER A 45 -10.08 14.95 4.79
N GLU A 46 -9.92 15.85 3.81
CA GLU A 46 -10.98 16.27 2.89
C GLU A 46 -11.25 15.22 1.80
N LYS A 47 -10.50 14.11 1.80
CA LYS A 47 -10.69 13.03 0.85
C LYS A 47 -12.10 12.46 1.05
N GLN A 48 -12.91 12.57 0.00
CA GLN A 48 -14.22 11.94 -0.04
C GLN A 48 -14.06 10.43 0.19
N PRO A 49 -14.95 9.81 0.99
CA PRO A 49 -14.97 8.35 1.09
C PRO A 49 -15.13 7.75 -0.30
N SER A 50 -14.42 6.65 -0.58
CA SER A 50 -14.54 6.03 -1.91
C SER A 50 -15.98 5.58 -2.13
N LYS A 51 -16.53 5.90 -3.31
CA LYS A 51 -17.93 5.55 -3.65
C LYS A 51 -18.15 4.04 -3.63
N GLU A 52 -17.13 3.29 -4.03
CA GLU A 52 -17.11 1.84 -3.97
C GLU A 52 -15.79 1.38 -3.33
N HIS A 53 -15.87 0.40 -2.44
CA HIS A 53 -14.68 -0.17 -1.81
C HIS A 53 -14.02 -1.16 -2.79
N LYS A 54 -12.87 -0.79 -3.35
CA LYS A 54 -12.10 -1.72 -4.20
C LYS A 54 -11.69 -2.95 -3.39
N ARG A 55 -12.18 -4.13 -3.77
CA ARG A 55 -11.78 -5.41 -3.18
C ARG A 55 -10.51 -5.90 -3.88
N TYR A 56 -9.44 -6.15 -3.12
CA TYR A 56 -8.22 -6.76 -3.63
C TYR A 56 -8.23 -8.28 -3.53
N ASN A 57 -9.10 -8.84 -2.67
CA ASN A 57 -9.24 -10.27 -2.46
C ASN A 57 -10.33 -10.86 -3.37
N LEU A 58 -10.16 -12.12 -3.76
CA LEU A 58 -11.17 -12.87 -4.51
C LEU A 58 -12.46 -13.00 -3.71
N LYS A 59 -13.60 -12.91 -4.40
CA LYS A 59 -14.92 -13.15 -3.81
C LYS A 59 -15.01 -14.61 -3.39
N LYS A 60 -15.56 -14.87 -2.19
CA LYS A 60 -15.82 -16.23 -1.72
C LYS A 60 -16.79 -16.90 -2.68
N LEU A 61 -16.38 -18.04 -3.22
CA LEU A 61 -17.23 -18.86 -4.07
C LEU A 61 -18.47 -19.31 -3.30
N THR A 62 -19.62 -19.21 -3.95
CA THR A 62 -20.90 -19.69 -3.44
C THR A 62 -20.92 -21.22 -3.39
N TYR A 63 -21.96 -21.81 -2.78
CA TYR A 63 -22.10 -23.27 -2.73
C TYR A 63 -22.31 -23.86 -4.13
N GLU A 64 -23.13 -23.22 -4.95
CA GLU A 64 -23.44 -23.68 -6.32
C GLU A 64 -22.20 -23.62 -7.22
N GLU A 65 -21.43 -22.54 -7.17
CA GLU A 65 -20.17 -22.42 -7.93
C GLU A 65 -19.15 -23.48 -7.50
N ARG A 66 -19.10 -23.84 -6.20
CA ARG A 66 -18.23 -24.93 -5.72
C ARG A 66 -18.70 -26.30 -6.23
N LYS A 67 -20.01 -26.53 -6.28
CA LYS A 67 -20.57 -27.77 -6.82
C LYS A 67 -20.33 -27.88 -8.32
N ALA A 68 -20.52 -26.79 -9.07
CA ALA A 68 -20.25 -26.75 -10.50
C ALA A 68 -18.78 -27.06 -10.81
N LYS A 69 -17.84 -26.42 -10.08
CA LYS A 69 -16.40 -26.72 -10.21
C LYS A 69 -16.04 -28.17 -9.87
N LEU A 70 -16.74 -28.76 -8.89
CA LEU A 70 -16.53 -30.17 -8.55
C LEU A 70 -16.99 -31.08 -9.69
N VAL A 71 -18.18 -30.83 -10.24
CA VAL A 71 -18.72 -31.62 -11.36
C VAL A 71 -17.84 -31.47 -12.59
N GLU A 72 -17.42 -30.24 -12.93
CA GLU A 72 -16.48 -29.97 -14.03
C GLU A 72 -15.17 -30.75 -13.85
N ARG A 73 -14.60 -30.73 -12.64
CA ARG A 73 -13.38 -31.48 -12.34
C ARG A 73 -13.55 -32.99 -12.43
N LEU A 74 -14.69 -33.52 -11.98
CA LEU A 74 -14.98 -34.96 -12.07
C LEU A 74 -15.20 -35.39 -13.52
N ASN A 75 -15.94 -34.61 -14.31
CA ASN A 75 -16.16 -34.90 -15.72
C ASN A 75 -14.84 -34.89 -16.50
N ALA A 76 -13.98 -33.89 -16.25
CA ALA A 76 -12.66 -33.83 -16.87
C ALA A 76 -11.75 -35.01 -16.48
N LEU A 77 -11.85 -35.49 -15.23
CA LEU A 77 -11.10 -36.66 -14.79
C LEU A 77 -11.61 -37.94 -15.46
N ASN A 78 -12.93 -38.10 -15.55
CA ASN A 78 -13.53 -39.27 -16.19
C ASN A 78 -13.25 -39.29 -17.70
N SER A 79 -13.35 -38.14 -18.39
CA SER A 79 -13.03 -38.08 -19.82
C SER A 79 -11.55 -38.37 -20.10
N ALA A 80 -10.64 -37.93 -19.22
CA ALA A 80 -9.22 -38.24 -19.36
C ALA A 80 -8.93 -39.74 -19.12
N ALA A 81 -9.67 -40.40 -18.23
CA ALA A 81 -9.54 -41.84 -18.01
C ALA A 81 -10.10 -42.67 -19.18
N ASP A 82 -11.25 -42.25 -19.75
CA ASP A 82 -11.81 -42.88 -20.94
C ASP A 82 -10.87 -42.74 -22.16
N GLU A 83 -10.21 -41.57 -22.31
CA GLU A 83 -9.20 -41.35 -23.38
C GLU A 83 -7.91 -42.18 -23.18
N GLU A 84 -7.51 -42.53 -21.95
CA GLU A 84 -6.35 -43.40 -21.67
C GLU A 84 -6.65 -44.90 -21.86
N ASP A 85 -7.91 -45.35 -21.69
CA ASP A 85 -8.32 -46.75 -21.89
C ASP A 85 -8.59 -47.10 -23.38
N ASP A 86 -8.84 -46.09 -24.22
CA ASP A 86 -9.06 -46.24 -25.67
C ASP A 86 -7.75 -46.12 -26.53
N GLU A 87 -6.58 -45.98 -25.90
CA GLU A 87 -5.23 -45.98 -26.51
C GLU A 87 -4.45 -47.29 -26.27
#